data_AF-A0A9Q9K414-F1
#
_entry.id   AF-A0A9Q9K414-F1
#
_cell.length_a   1.000
_cell.length_b   1.000
_cell.length_c   1.000
_cell.angle_alpha   90.00
_cell.angle_beta   90.00
_cell.angle_gamma   90.00
#
_symmetry.space_group_name_H-M   'P 1'
#
loop_
_entity.id
_entity.type
_entity.pdbx_description
1 polymer ?
#
loop_
_entity_poly.entity_id
_entity_poly.type
_entity_poly.pdbx_seq_one_letter_code
_entity_poly.pdbx_strand_id
1 'polypeptide(L)'
;MMYENGVLTCEITGGEVFVHPNAKEILEFALKKFKKVGILTNGTLLKKDILELLINYKEKIVIGISLDSINSEKHDNFRGKKIHLTKLVKL
;
A
#
# COMPACT_ATOMS: atom_id res chain seq x y z
N MET A 1 18.80 3.03 -13.55
CA MET A 1 18.27 4.11 -14.40
C MET A 1 17.40 5.13 -13.67
N MET A 2 16.18 4.83 -13.19
CA MET A 2 15.30 5.89 -12.61
C MET A 2 15.92 6.63 -11.40
N TYR A 3 16.38 5.90 -10.40
CA TYR A 3 17.03 6.49 -9.22
C TYR A 3 18.31 7.27 -9.58
N GLU A 4 19.13 6.70 -10.45
CA GLU A 4 20.39 7.32 -10.91
C GLU A 4 20.13 8.62 -11.70
N ASN A 5 18.98 8.71 -12.37
CA ASN A 5 18.53 9.91 -13.07
C ASN A 5 17.86 10.94 -12.15
N GLY A 6 17.97 10.79 -10.82
CA GLY A 6 17.50 11.78 -9.84
C GLY A 6 16.04 11.67 -9.44
N VAL A 7 15.33 10.59 -9.81
CA VAL A 7 13.95 10.37 -9.33
C VAL A 7 13.97 10.13 -7.82
N LEU A 8 13.22 10.96 -7.09
CA LEU A 8 13.21 10.95 -5.62
C LEU A 8 12.09 10.09 -5.02
N THR A 9 10.98 9.95 -5.73
CA THR A 9 9.78 9.28 -5.25
C THR A 9 9.39 8.12 -6.17
N CYS A 10 8.88 7.05 -5.58
CA CYS A 10 8.35 5.91 -6.30
C CYS A 10 6.97 5.58 -5.75
N GLU A 11 5.95 5.52 -6.60
CA GLU A 11 4.62 5.07 -6.20
C GLU A 11 4.38 3.67 -6.75
N ILE A 12 4.14 2.72 -5.85
CA ILE A 12 3.85 1.33 -6.18
C ILE A 12 2.35 1.14 -6.14
N THR A 13 1.80 0.84 -7.30
CA THR A 13 0.37 0.61 -7.53
C THR A 13 0.18 -0.77 -8.18
N GLY A 14 -0.99 -1.01 -8.76
CA GLY A 14 -1.34 -2.22 -9.49
C GLY A 14 -2.85 -2.44 -9.42
N GLY A 15 -3.28 -3.70 -9.39
CA GLY A 15 -4.57 -4.06 -8.80
C GLY A 15 -4.47 -3.96 -7.27
N GLU A 16 -4.07 -5.05 -6.63
CA GLU A 16 -3.68 -5.05 -5.22
C GLU A 16 -2.19 -5.43 -5.09
N VAL A 17 -1.37 -4.51 -4.58
CA VAL A 17 0.09 -4.63 -4.49
C VAL A 17 0.49 -5.93 -3.79
N PHE A 18 -0.16 -6.28 -2.69
CA PHE A 18 0.20 -7.42 -1.85
C PHE A 18 -0.30 -8.78 -2.38
N VAL A 19 -0.92 -8.83 -3.57
CA VAL A 19 -1.17 -10.08 -4.30
C VAL A 19 0.10 -10.59 -4.99
N HIS A 20 1.01 -9.68 -5.37
CA HIS A 20 2.22 -10.08 -6.08
C HIS A 20 3.12 -10.95 -5.18
N PRO A 21 3.61 -12.12 -5.64
CA PRO A 21 4.38 -13.05 -4.81
C PRO A 21 5.66 -12.44 -4.23
N ASN A 22 6.23 -11.44 -4.92
CA ASN A 22 7.43 -10.71 -4.48
C ASN A 22 7.14 -9.27 -4.02
N ALA A 23 5.92 -8.96 -3.59
CA ALA A 23 5.54 -7.60 -3.20
C ALA A 23 6.47 -7.02 -2.12
N LYS A 24 6.89 -7.85 -1.15
CA LYS A 24 7.75 -7.44 -0.04
C LYS A 24 9.16 -7.07 -0.52
N GLU A 25 9.77 -7.91 -1.35
CA GLU A 25 11.12 -7.69 -1.89
C GLU A 25 11.17 -6.47 -2.79
N ILE A 26 10.14 -6.28 -3.63
CA ILE A 26 10.00 -5.10 -4.50
C ILE A 26 9.90 -3.84 -3.64
N LEU A 27 9.03 -3.86 -2.62
CA LEU A 27 8.84 -2.74 -1.73
C LEU A 27 10.12 -2.41 -0.94
N GLU A 28 10.79 -3.41 -0.39
CA GLU A 28 12.05 -3.22 0.33
C GLU A 28 13.15 -2.64 -0.58
N PHE A 29 13.25 -3.11 -1.83
CA PHE A 29 14.17 -2.55 -2.81
C PHE A 29 13.88 -1.07 -3.09
N ALA A 30 12.61 -0.71 -3.29
CA ALA A 30 12.20 0.67 -3.51
C ALA A 30 12.52 1.55 -2.29
N LEU A 31 12.24 1.08 -1.08
CA LEU A 31 12.49 1.80 0.17
C LEU A 31 13.98 2.05 0.43
N LYS A 32 14.85 1.12 0.00
CA LYS A 32 16.31 1.29 0.09
C LYS A 32 16.84 2.32 -0.91
N LYS A 33 16.20 2.49 -2.07
CA LYS A 33 16.65 3.43 -3.11
C LYS A 33 16.01 4.81 -3.00
N PHE A 34 14.69 4.91 -3.03
CA PHE A 34 13.99 6.19 -3.16
C PHE A 34 13.90 6.94 -1.81
N LYS A 35 13.74 8.26 -1.86
CA LYS A 35 13.56 9.09 -0.65
C LYS A 35 12.18 8.87 -0.03
N LYS A 36 11.14 8.77 -0.87
CA LYS A 36 9.77 8.45 -0.46
C LYS A 36 9.20 7.34 -1.35
N VAL A 37 8.42 6.46 -0.73
CA VAL A 37 7.68 5.41 -1.44
C VAL A 37 6.20 5.53 -1.10
N GLY A 38 5.38 5.73 -2.13
CA GLY A 38 3.92 5.68 -2.05
C GLY A 38 3.42 4.26 -2.30
N ILE A 39 2.41 3.81 -1.57
CA ILE A 39 1.76 2.52 -1.77
C ILE A 39 0.26 2.77 -1.87
N LEU A 40 -0.34 2.35 -2.98
CA LEU A 40 -1.80 2.33 -3.12
C LEU A 40 -2.32 0.90 -2.91
N THR A 41 -3.20 0.72 -1.94
CA THR A 41 -3.74 -0.60 -1.57
C THR A 41 -5.22 -0.50 -1.21
N ASN A 42 -5.96 -1.60 -1.37
CA ASN A 42 -7.29 -1.76 -0.77
C ASN A 42 -7.23 -2.18 0.71
N GLY A 43 -6.03 -2.42 1.24
CA GLY A 43 -5.77 -2.72 2.65
C GLY A 43 -6.24 -4.10 3.12
N THR A 44 -6.69 -4.97 2.21
CA THR A 44 -7.22 -6.30 2.58
C THR A 44 -6.16 -7.38 2.81
N LEU A 45 -4.92 -7.14 2.36
CA LEU A 45 -3.82 -8.13 2.38
C LEU A 45 -2.59 -7.67 3.18
N LEU A 46 -2.77 -6.78 4.16
CA LEU A 46 -1.72 -6.33 5.06
C LEU A 46 -1.37 -7.40 6.10
N LYS A 47 -0.52 -8.35 5.72
CA LYS A 47 0.04 -9.39 6.60
C LYS A 47 1.00 -8.78 7.64
N LYS A 48 1.24 -9.49 8.74
CA LYS A 48 2.10 -9.02 9.85
C LYS A 48 3.50 -8.62 9.38
N ASP A 49 4.11 -9.41 8.51
CA ASP A 49 5.46 -9.19 8.03
C ASP A 49 5.57 -8.00 7.06
N ILE A 50 4.50 -7.73 6.30
CA ILE A 50 4.34 -6.48 5.53
C ILE A 50 4.20 -5.30 6.49
N LEU A 51 3.33 -5.39 7.50
CA LEU A 51 3.14 -4.33 8.49
C LEU A 51 4.44 -3.99 9.23
N GLU A 52 5.23 -4.99 9.62
CA GLU A 52 6.56 -4.79 10.22
C GLU A 52 7.50 -4.03 9.28
N LEU A 53 7.54 -4.39 7.99
CA LEU A 53 8.30 -3.65 6.99
C LEU A 53 7.82 -2.20 6.88
N LEU A 54 6.51 -1.96 6.83
CA LEU A 54 5.93 -0.62 6.73
C LEU A 54 6.28 0.23 7.97
N ILE A 55 6.21 -0.34 9.17
CA ILE A 55 6.56 0.34 10.43
C ILE A 55 8.05 0.68 10.46
N ASN A 56 8.92 -0.25 10.06
CA ASN A 56 10.37 -0.05 10.04
C ASN A 56 10.80 1.09 9.11
N TYR A 57 10.02 1.36 8.05
CA TYR A 57 10.28 2.43 7.09
C TYR A 57 9.24 3.56 7.14
N LYS A 58 8.52 3.73 8.25
CA LYS A 58 7.40 4.69 8.37
C LYS A 58 7.75 6.12 7.92
N GLU A 59 8.98 6.57 8.18
CA GLU A 59 9.44 7.92 7.81
C GLU A 59 9.59 8.11 6.29
N LYS A 60 9.68 7.03 5.52
CA LYS A 60 9.83 7.05 4.06
C LYS A 60 8.54 6.70 3.31
N ILE A 61 7.51 6.24 4.02
CA ILE A 61 6.31 5.67 3.41
C ILE A 61 5.15 6.66 3.41
N VAL A 62 4.35 6.60 2.35
CA VAL A 62 2.99 7.16 2.30
C VAL A 62 2.06 6.03 1.85
N ILE A 63 0.98 5.78 2.61
CA ILE A 63 0.00 4.75 2.28
C ILE A 63 -1.30 5.44 1.87
N GLY A 64 -1.71 5.21 0.62
CA GLY A 64 -3.05 5.54 0.15
C GLY A 64 -3.95 4.31 0.25
N ILE A 65 -5.01 4.41 1.05
CA ILE A 65 -6.03 3.36 1.16
C ILE A 65 -7.19 3.72 0.23
N SER A 66 -7.54 2.78 -0.64
CA SER A 66 -8.68 2.94 -1.56
C SER A 66 -10.00 2.85 -0.80
N LEU A 67 -10.74 3.96 -0.75
CA LEU A 67 -12.04 4.07 -0.10
C LEU A 67 -13.07 4.74 -1.03
N ASP A 68 -14.01 3.96 -1.56
CA ASP A 68 -14.98 4.45 -2.56
C ASP A 68 -16.27 5.02 -1.96
N SER A 69 -16.54 4.74 -0.69
CA SER A 69 -17.68 5.32 0.01
C SER A 69 -17.49 5.31 1.52
N ILE A 70 -18.00 6.34 2.18
CA ILE A 70 -18.16 6.37 3.63
C ILE A 70 -19.26 5.41 4.11
N ASN A 71 -20.18 5.02 3.21
CA ASN A 71 -21.20 4.03 3.50
C ASN A 71 -20.64 2.64 3.17
N SER A 72 -20.62 1.77 4.18
CA SER A 72 -20.01 0.45 4.06
C SER A 72 -20.68 -0.46 3.05
N GLU A 73 -22.00 -0.44 3.00
CA GLU A 73 -22.75 -1.27 2.06
C GLU A 73 -22.51 -0.82 0.62
N LYS A 74 -22.50 0.51 0.37
CA LYS A 74 -22.17 1.05 -0.96
C LYS A 74 -20.74 0.72 -1.38
N HIS A 75 -19.77 0.84 -0.46
CA HIS A 75 -18.38 0.48 -0.72
C HIS A 75 -18.24 -1.01 -1.05
N ASP A 76 -18.81 -1.88 -0.22
CA ASP A 76 -18.75 -3.33 -0.38
C ASP A 76 -19.42 -3.79 -1.68
N ASN A 77 -20.57 -3.21 -2.02
CA ASN A 77 -21.28 -3.47 -3.26
C ASN A 77 -20.47 -3.04 -4.49
N PHE A 78 -19.84 -1.86 -4.43
CA PHE A 78 -18.98 -1.37 -5.51
C PHE A 78 -17.75 -2.26 -5.71
N ARG A 79 -17.14 -2.75 -4.62
CA ARG A 79 -15.95 -3.60 -4.66
C ARG A 79 -16.25 -5.08 -4.89
N GLY A 80 -17.53 -5.48 -4.87
CA GLY A 80 -17.95 -6.88 -5.01
C GLY A 80 -17.48 -7.81 -3.87
N LYS A 81 -17.07 -7.23 -2.74
CA LYS A 81 -16.53 -7.96 -1.60
C LYS A 81 -16.77 -7.18 -0.32
N LYS A 82 -17.12 -7.89 0.75
CA LYS A 82 -17.30 -7.30 2.08
C LYS A 82 -15.94 -6.90 2.67
N ILE A 83 -15.67 -5.60 2.76
CA ILE A 83 -14.44 -5.03 3.31
C ILE A 83 -14.77 -4.39 4.65
N HIS A 84 -14.13 -4.83 5.72
CA HIS A 84 -14.32 -4.24 7.04
C HIS A 84 -13.64 -2.87 7.12
N LEU A 85 -14.37 -1.84 6.71
CA LEU A 85 -13.96 -0.43 6.77
C LEU A 85 -13.45 0.01 8.14
N THR A 86 -14.01 -0.57 9.21
CA THR A 86 -13.59 -0.33 10.59
C THR A 86 -12.14 -0.73 10.87
N LYS A 87 -11.52 -1.60 10.07
CA LYS A 87 -10.09 -1.93 10.18
C LYS A 87 -9.18 -0.89 9.51
N LEU A 88 -9.68 -0.17 8.50
CA LEU A 88 -8.88 0.77 7.71
C LEU A 88 -8.80 2.16 8.36
N VAL A 89 -9.87 2.59 9.03
CA VAL A 89 -9.98 3.94 9.64
C VAL A 89 -9.39 4.01 11.06
N LYS A 90 -8.94 2.88 11.63
CA LYS A 90 -8.36 2.81 12.98
C LYS A 90 -6.83 2.62 13.00
N LEU A 91 -6.18 2.62 11.85
CA LEU A 91 -4.72 2.68 11.70
C LEU A 91 -4.26 4.14 11.77
#